data_AF-A0A4P5XVZ3-F1
#
_entry.id   AF-A0A4P5XVZ3-F1
#
_cell.length_a   1.000
_cell.length_b   1.000
_cell.length_c   1.000
_cell.angle_alpha   90.00
_cell.angle_beta   90.00
_cell.angle_gamma   90.00
#
_symmetry.space_group_name_H-M   'P 1'
#
loop_
_entity.id
_entity.type
_entity.pdbx_description
1 polymer ?
#
loop_
_entity_poly.entity_id
_entity_poly.type
_entity_poly.pdbx_seq_one_letter_code
_entity_poly.pdbx_strand_id
1 'polypeptide(L)'
;MWTSNLWKLTVAVLLVLVNVVPTMAQGRGGRGGGGAGGGQQNQQAMQQAVQQIGQRLQEGERALGEASEKATEVRQVWQKVDGEHKQNLRELAQAKKFAEEEAKNLPELKTAKEKLESLRGELADVRKKVIATLSSENEDYQKASKVHETTVAEQKSNTGAGVSPETRKELAKKVSDADKRKKTIEDVAMADNSEAKELVKQVKEATVELGAASKKKTESIETDPELSSAKTAFLRTRDELKKAKADLDQADGEANRIRSAMQSLVNQRASIQNQLQTQQRMQQNGQGGGNGYQQNGNRNGGAR
;
A
#
# COMPACT_ATOMS: atom_id res chain seq x y z
N MET A 1 -4.49 -13.98 28.47
CA MET A 1 -5.52 -15.04 28.67
C MET A 1 -6.87 -14.43 29.09
N TRP A 2 -7.45 -13.54 28.27
CA TRP A 2 -8.68 -12.78 28.63
C TRP A 2 -9.75 -12.80 27.52
N THR A 3 -9.73 -13.78 26.62
CA THR A 3 -10.57 -13.78 25.40
C THR A 3 -11.72 -14.79 25.38
N SER A 4 -11.86 -15.69 26.36
CA SER A 4 -12.86 -16.79 26.23
C SER A 4 -14.28 -16.45 26.72
N ASN A 5 -14.48 -15.37 27.47
CA ASN A 5 -15.81 -15.02 28.00
C ASN A 5 -16.61 -14.05 27.12
N LEU A 6 -15.97 -13.31 26.20
CA LEU A 6 -16.65 -12.28 25.39
C LEU A 6 -17.51 -12.86 24.26
N TRP A 7 -17.11 -13.98 23.65
CA TRP A 7 -17.89 -14.61 22.57
C TRP A 7 -19.26 -15.10 23.04
N LYS A 8 -19.41 -15.41 24.33
CA LYS A 8 -20.68 -15.89 24.91
C LYS A 8 -21.72 -14.77 25.05
N LEU A 9 -21.29 -13.50 25.21
CA LEU A 9 -22.20 -12.36 25.36
C LEU A 9 -22.71 -11.85 24.00
N THR A 10 -21.85 -11.80 22.98
CA THR A 10 -22.24 -11.38 21.62
C THR A 10 -23.19 -12.39 20.95
N VAL A 11 -23.05 -13.68 21.25
CA VAL A 11 -23.95 -14.74 20.76
C VAL A 11 -25.30 -14.72 21.50
N ALA A 12 -25.33 -14.34 22.79
CA ALA A 12 -26.57 -14.23 23.55
C ALA A 12 -27.48 -13.09 23.04
N VAL A 13 -26.92 -11.95 22.65
CA VAL A 13 -27.70 -10.81 22.12
C VAL A 13 -28.24 -11.09 20.71
N LEU A 14 -27.50 -11.82 19.87
CA LEU A 14 -27.93 -12.22 18.52
C LEU A 14 -28.92 -13.39 18.49
N LEU A 15 -28.80 -14.38 19.39
CA LEU A 15 -29.73 -15.52 19.45
C LEU A 15 -31.14 -15.15 19.97
N VAL A 16 -31.27 -14.04 20.70
CA VAL A 16 -32.56 -13.57 21.23
C VAL A 16 -33.37 -12.76 20.20
N LEU A 17 -32.78 -12.44 19.04
CA LEU A 17 -33.45 -11.76 17.92
C LEU A 17 -34.21 -12.71 16.97
N VAL A 18 -34.07 -14.03 17.09
CA VAL A 18 -34.67 -14.99 16.12
C VAL A 18 -36.04 -15.55 16.55
N ASN A 19 -36.47 -15.39 17.81
CA ASN A 19 -37.70 -16.05 18.32
C ASN A 19 -38.74 -15.08 18.89
N VAL A 20 -39.20 -14.10 18.11
CA VAL A 20 -40.55 -13.54 18.30
C VAL A 20 -41.15 -13.17 16.95
N VAL A 21 -41.48 -14.18 16.14
CA VAL A 21 -42.55 -14.01 15.15
C VAL A 21 -43.84 -14.33 15.90
N PRO A 22 -44.76 -13.37 16.11
CA PRO A 22 -46.11 -13.76 16.48
C PRO A 22 -46.64 -14.60 15.33
N THR A 23 -46.87 -15.89 15.57
CA THR A 23 -47.63 -16.76 14.69
C THR A 23 -49.01 -16.13 14.53
N MET A 24 -49.16 -15.31 13.48
CA MET A 24 -50.47 -14.91 13.00
C MET A 24 -51.09 -16.18 12.44
N ALA A 25 -51.90 -16.86 13.26
CA ALA A 25 -52.76 -17.93 12.83
C ALA A 25 -53.67 -17.38 11.73
N GLN A 26 -53.32 -17.68 10.48
CA GLN A 26 -54.09 -17.36 9.29
C GLN A 26 -55.34 -18.24 9.30
N GLY A 27 -56.40 -17.73 9.94
CA GLY A 27 -57.70 -18.37 10.04
C GLY A 27 -58.36 -18.49 8.67
N ARG A 28 -58.48 -19.73 8.19
CA ARG A 28 -59.32 -20.12 7.05
C ARG A 28 -60.78 -20.11 7.49
N GLY A 29 -61.64 -19.53 6.64
CA GLY A 29 -63.01 -19.10 6.97
C GLY A 29 -63.91 -20.16 7.61
N GLY A 30 -64.55 -19.75 8.70
CA GLY A 30 -65.70 -20.40 9.33
C GLY A 30 -66.68 -19.32 9.78
N ARG A 31 -67.80 -19.23 9.09
CA ARG A 31 -68.84 -18.19 9.18
C ARG A 31 -69.76 -18.48 10.37
N GLY A 32 -69.82 -17.59 11.37
CA GLY A 32 -70.83 -17.68 12.43
C GLY A 32 -70.58 -16.78 13.65
N GLY A 33 -71.44 -15.78 13.84
CA GLY A 33 -71.96 -15.28 15.12
C GLY A 33 -71.01 -14.90 16.26
N GLY A 34 -71.02 -13.61 16.61
CA GLY A 34 -70.95 -13.13 18.01
C GLY A 34 -69.64 -13.37 18.76
N GLY A 35 -68.78 -12.34 18.82
CA GLY A 35 -67.61 -12.38 19.70
C GLY A 35 -66.84 -11.08 19.71
N ALA A 36 -67.40 -10.04 20.32
CA ALA A 36 -66.74 -8.76 20.61
C ALA A 36 -65.57 -8.85 21.64
N GLY A 37 -64.93 -10.02 21.79
CA GLY A 37 -63.93 -10.30 22.83
C GLY A 37 -62.48 -10.45 22.36
N GLY A 38 -62.22 -10.59 21.06
CA GLY A 38 -60.86 -10.83 20.54
C GLY A 38 -59.95 -9.59 20.49
N GLY A 39 -60.52 -8.38 20.53
CA GLY A 39 -59.77 -7.12 20.44
C GLY A 39 -58.94 -6.81 21.70
N GLN A 40 -59.43 -7.19 22.88
CA GLN A 40 -58.75 -6.92 24.16
C GLN A 40 -57.48 -7.77 24.32
N GLN A 41 -57.52 -9.04 23.93
CA GLN A 41 -56.37 -9.95 24.07
C GLN A 41 -55.22 -9.56 23.13
N ASN A 42 -55.54 -9.10 21.91
CA ASN A 42 -54.54 -8.61 20.95
C ASN A 42 -53.91 -7.28 21.41
N GLN A 43 -54.69 -6.41 22.05
CA GLN A 43 -54.19 -5.14 22.58
C GLN A 43 -53.22 -5.34 23.75
N GLN A 44 -53.51 -6.29 24.64
CA GLN A 44 -52.61 -6.65 25.75
C GLN A 44 -51.29 -7.24 25.24
N ALA A 45 -51.33 -8.14 24.24
CA ALA A 45 -50.12 -8.71 23.65
C ALA A 45 -49.22 -7.66 23.00
N MET A 46 -49.80 -6.70 22.26
CA MET A 46 -49.04 -5.59 21.67
C MET A 46 -48.45 -4.66 22.72
N GLN A 47 -49.15 -4.39 23.83
CA GLN A 47 -48.59 -3.60 24.93
C GLN A 47 -47.40 -4.30 25.62
N GLN A 48 -47.50 -5.62 25.83
CA GLN A 48 -46.38 -6.42 26.34
C GLN A 48 -45.18 -6.38 25.38
N ALA A 49 -45.41 -6.47 24.07
CA ALA A 49 -44.35 -6.36 23.06
C ALA A 49 -43.65 -5.00 23.11
N VAL A 50 -44.39 -3.90 23.31
CA VAL A 50 -43.78 -2.56 23.48
C VAL A 50 -42.91 -2.48 24.74
N GLN A 51 -43.34 -3.09 25.85
CA GLN A 51 -42.55 -3.12 27.09
C GLN A 51 -41.27 -3.95 26.92
N GLN A 52 -41.36 -5.11 26.27
CA GLN A 52 -40.19 -5.97 25.99
C GLN A 52 -39.18 -5.26 25.08
N ILE A 53 -39.65 -4.57 24.04
CA ILE A 53 -38.76 -3.75 23.19
C ILE A 53 -38.12 -2.62 24.01
N GLY A 54 -38.85 -2.00 24.93
CA GLY A 54 -38.30 -0.99 25.84
C GLY A 54 -37.14 -1.50 26.70
N GLN A 55 -37.26 -2.71 27.27
CA GLN A 55 -36.18 -3.35 28.03
C GLN A 55 -34.96 -3.64 27.14
N ARG A 56 -35.19 -4.21 25.94
CA ARG A 56 -34.11 -4.49 24.98
C ARG A 56 -33.39 -3.23 24.49
N LEU A 57 -34.11 -2.10 24.38
CA LEU A 57 -33.49 -0.81 24.05
C LEU A 57 -32.58 -0.31 25.17
N GLN A 58 -32.99 -0.44 26.44
CA GLN A 58 -32.15 -0.08 27.59
C GLN A 58 -30.90 -0.97 27.69
N GLU A 59 -31.04 -2.26 27.43
CA GLU A 59 -29.89 -3.19 27.35
C GLU A 59 -28.97 -2.82 26.18
N GLY A 60 -29.54 -2.48 25.02
CA GLY A 60 -28.80 -1.98 23.85
C GLY A 60 -28.04 -0.69 24.13
N GLU A 61 -28.63 0.27 24.86
CA GLU A 61 -27.97 1.51 25.26
C GLU A 61 -26.75 1.24 26.15
N ARG A 62 -26.88 0.34 27.13
CA ARG A 62 -25.74 -0.06 27.97
C ARG A 62 -24.64 -0.73 27.16
N ALA A 63 -24.99 -1.70 26.32
CA ALA A 63 -24.04 -2.39 25.46
C ALA A 63 -23.36 -1.43 24.46
N LEU A 64 -24.09 -0.44 23.95
CA LEU A 64 -23.54 0.59 23.06
C LEU A 64 -22.55 1.49 23.82
N GLY A 65 -22.84 1.83 25.07
CA GLY A 65 -21.94 2.56 25.96
C GLY A 65 -20.62 1.82 26.14
N GLU A 66 -20.68 0.56 26.58
CA GLU A 66 -19.50 -0.30 26.78
C GLU A 66 -18.69 -0.49 25.49
N ALA A 67 -19.37 -0.74 24.36
CA ALA A 67 -18.70 -0.90 23.06
C ALA A 67 -18.03 0.40 22.58
N SER A 68 -18.64 1.56 22.86
CA SER A 68 -18.10 2.86 22.48
C SER A 68 -16.91 3.27 23.35
N GLU A 69 -16.96 2.96 24.64
CA GLU A 69 -15.83 3.15 25.56
C GLU A 69 -14.64 2.30 25.12
N LYS A 70 -14.86 1.00 24.88
CA LYS A 70 -13.84 0.09 24.34
C LYS A 70 -13.27 0.55 23.00
N ALA A 71 -14.10 1.02 22.07
CA ALA A 71 -13.63 1.57 20.80
C ALA A 71 -12.73 2.80 21.01
N THR A 72 -13.03 3.62 22.02
CA THR A 72 -12.22 4.79 22.39
C THR A 72 -10.87 4.36 22.97
N GLU A 73 -10.84 3.39 23.88
CA GLU A 73 -9.59 2.85 24.44
C GLU A 73 -8.70 2.24 23.35
N VAL A 74 -9.28 1.39 22.50
CA VAL A 74 -8.54 0.75 21.40
C VAL A 74 -8.03 1.78 20.39
N ARG A 75 -8.78 2.87 20.15
CA ARG A 75 -8.33 3.97 19.30
C ARG A 75 -7.12 4.70 19.89
N GLN A 76 -7.08 4.92 21.20
CA GLN A 76 -5.92 5.51 21.86
C GLN A 76 -4.68 4.60 21.76
N VAL A 77 -4.86 3.29 21.95
CA VAL A 77 -3.78 2.31 21.76
C VAL A 77 -3.27 2.35 20.32
N TRP A 78 -4.18 2.32 19.33
CA TRP A 78 -3.81 2.40 17.92
C TRP A 78 -3.05 3.69 17.59
N GLN A 79 -3.51 4.85 18.07
CA GLN A 79 -2.83 6.13 17.85
C GLN A 79 -1.42 6.15 18.45
N LYS A 80 -1.25 5.59 19.66
CA LYS A 80 0.06 5.47 20.31
C LYS A 80 1.01 4.62 19.47
N VAL A 81 0.56 3.42 19.06
CA VAL A 81 1.37 2.50 18.26
C VAL A 81 1.68 3.07 16.87
N ASP A 82 0.74 3.81 16.26
CA ASP A 82 0.99 4.53 15.00
C ASP A 82 2.08 5.62 15.15
N GLY A 83 2.05 6.36 16.26
CA GLY A 83 3.11 7.31 16.61
C GLY A 83 4.48 6.65 16.76
N GLU A 84 4.57 5.56 17.52
CA GLU A 84 5.79 4.77 17.70
C GLU A 84 6.28 4.18 16.37
N HIS A 85 5.38 3.66 15.53
CA HIS A 85 5.73 3.14 14.21
C HIS A 85 6.31 4.22 13.30
N LYS A 86 5.73 5.42 13.29
CA LYS A 86 6.25 6.57 12.53
C LYS A 86 7.61 7.02 13.02
N GLN A 87 7.84 7.00 14.33
CA GLN A 87 9.14 7.30 14.91
C GLN A 87 10.18 6.25 14.47
N ASN A 88 9.88 4.96 14.63
CA ASN A 88 10.79 3.88 14.25
C ASN A 88 11.08 3.85 12.74
N LEU A 89 10.12 4.27 11.90
CA LEU A 89 10.36 4.45 10.47
C LEU A 89 11.39 5.55 10.19
N ARG A 90 11.36 6.66 10.93
CA ARG A 90 12.35 7.74 10.82
C ARG A 90 13.72 7.29 11.31
N GLU A 91 13.77 6.60 12.46
CA GLU A 91 15.01 6.05 13.01
C GLU A 91 15.64 5.04 12.06
N LEU A 92 14.85 4.14 11.46
CA LEU A 92 15.31 3.23 10.42
C LEU A 92 15.91 3.96 9.21
N ALA A 93 15.26 5.04 8.75
CA ALA A 93 15.78 5.83 7.65
C ALA A 93 17.08 6.56 8.01
N GLN A 94 17.23 7.03 9.26
CA GLN A 94 18.45 7.67 9.74
C GLN A 94 19.59 6.67 9.89
N ALA A 95 19.35 5.53 10.55
CA ALA A 95 20.34 4.45 10.70
C ALA A 95 20.83 3.96 9.34
N LYS A 96 19.93 3.82 8.35
CA LYS A 96 20.31 3.44 6.99
C LYS A 96 21.26 4.47 6.36
N LYS A 97 20.96 5.77 6.48
CA LYS A 97 21.82 6.83 5.95
C LYS A 97 23.18 6.84 6.65
N PHE A 98 23.19 6.68 7.97
CA PHE A 98 24.41 6.63 8.75
C PHE A 98 25.31 5.47 8.31
N ALA A 99 24.77 4.25 8.27
CA ALA A 99 25.49 3.06 7.80
C ALA A 99 26.02 3.24 6.36
N GLU A 100 25.23 3.84 5.46
CA GLU A 100 25.67 4.12 4.09
C GLU A 100 26.82 5.15 4.02
N GLU A 101 26.80 6.18 4.86
CA GLU A 101 27.87 7.19 4.92
C GLU A 101 29.14 6.63 5.56
N GLU A 102 29.02 5.89 6.66
CA GLU A 102 30.17 5.23 7.28
C GLU A 102 30.84 4.24 6.32
N ALA A 103 30.04 3.41 5.65
CA ALA A 103 30.55 2.42 4.70
C ALA A 103 31.18 3.06 3.44
N LYS A 104 30.75 4.26 3.02
CA LYS A 104 31.42 5.03 1.95
C LYS A 104 32.79 5.54 2.36
N ASN A 105 33.00 5.79 3.65
CA ASN A 105 34.21 6.34 4.21
C ASN A 105 35.19 5.27 4.71
N LEU A 106 34.95 3.99 4.41
CA LEU A 106 35.87 2.90 4.75
C LEU A 106 37.27 3.19 4.20
N PRO A 107 38.32 3.13 5.05
CA PRO A 107 39.68 3.46 4.65
C PRO A 107 40.18 2.53 3.54
N GLU A 108 39.81 1.24 3.55
CA GLU A 108 40.20 0.29 2.51
C GLU A 108 39.63 0.65 1.15
N LEU A 109 38.39 1.18 1.10
CA LEU A 109 37.76 1.61 -0.14
C LEU A 109 38.45 2.86 -0.70
N LYS A 110 38.80 3.80 0.17
CA LYS A 110 39.54 5.01 -0.21
C LYS A 110 40.93 4.65 -0.75
N THR A 111 41.69 3.86 0.00
CA THR A 111 43.04 3.41 -0.39
C THR A 111 43.02 2.63 -1.70
N ALA A 112 42.05 1.72 -1.90
CA ALA A 112 41.94 0.95 -3.14
C ALA A 112 41.63 1.85 -4.36
N LYS A 113 40.78 2.87 -4.19
CA LYS A 113 40.49 3.85 -5.25
C LYS A 113 41.72 4.68 -5.61
N GLU A 114 42.40 5.21 -4.59
CA GLU A 114 43.61 6.03 -4.77
C GLU A 114 44.73 5.23 -5.45
N LYS A 115 44.95 3.98 -5.02
CA LYS A 115 45.92 3.07 -5.64
C LYS A 115 45.59 2.81 -7.11
N LEU A 116 44.32 2.50 -7.43
CA LEU A 116 43.91 2.25 -8.81
C LEU A 116 44.08 3.49 -9.70
N GLU A 117 43.78 4.67 -9.17
CA GLU A 117 43.93 5.93 -9.91
C GLU A 117 45.41 6.26 -10.16
N SER A 118 46.28 6.07 -9.16
CA SER A 118 47.74 6.24 -9.31
C SER A 118 48.29 5.34 -10.41
N LEU A 119 47.98 4.04 -10.36
CA LEU A 119 48.48 3.07 -11.34
C LEU A 119 47.96 3.35 -12.76
N ARG A 120 46.74 3.88 -12.89
CA ARG A 120 46.21 4.34 -14.19
C ARG A 120 46.95 5.56 -14.72
N GLY A 121 47.31 6.50 -13.84
CA GLY A 121 48.15 7.64 -14.17
C GLY A 121 49.53 7.19 -14.67
N GLU A 122 50.18 6.32 -13.92
CA GLU A 122 51.50 5.74 -14.28
C GLU A 122 51.43 5.01 -15.64
N LEU A 123 50.40 4.18 -15.86
CA LEU A 123 50.21 3.49 -17.14
C LEU A 123 49.99 4.46 -18.31
N ALA A 124 49.28 5.57 -18.09
CA ALA A 124 49.09 6.60 -19.10
C ALA A 124 50.40 7.31 -19.43
N ASP A 125 51.27 7.55 -18.45
CA ASP A 125 52.58 8.15 -18.67
C ASP A 125 53.53 7.21 -19.40
N VAL A 126 53.52 5.91 -19.09
CA VAL A 126 54.24 4.90 -19.88
C VAL A 126 53.73 4.87 -21.32
N ARG A 127 52.41 4.92 -21.54
CA ARG A 127 51.85 5.01 -22.89
C ARG A 127 52.36 6.22 -23.66
N LYS A 128 52.44 7.39 -23.02
CA LYS A 128 53.02 8.60 -23.65
C LYS A 128 54.48 8.38 -24.05
N LYS A 129 55.29 7.77 -23.18
CA LYS A 129 56.70 7.45 -23.49
C LYS A 129 56.82 6.47 -24.67
N VAL A 130 56.03 5.40 -24.66
CA VAL A 130 56.00 4.42 -25.76
C VAL A 130 55.60 5.07 -27.09
N ILE A 131 54.58 5.93 -27.09
CA ILE A 131 54.17 6.68 -28.28
C ILE A 131 55.27 7.61 -28.78
N ALA A 132 55.99 8.28 -27.87
CA ALA A 132 57.12 9.14 -28.23
C ALA A 132 58.23 8.34 -28.94
N THR A 133 58.60 7.18 -28.39
CA THR A 133 59.58 6.27 -29.02
C THR A 133 59.09 5.74 -30.36
N LEU A 134 57.83 5.32 -30.48
CA LEU A 134 57.26 4.88 -31.76
C LEU A 134 57.30 5.99 -32.81
N SER A 135 57.04 7.23 -32.41
CA SER A 135 57.07 8.39 -33.31
C SER A 135 58.47 8.67 -33.85
N SER A 136 59.53 8.42 -33.07
CA SER A 136 60.92 8.63 -33.50
C SER A 136 61.53 7.44 -34.23
N GLU A 137 61.20 6.21 -33.84
CA GLU A 137 61.98 5.02 -34.19
C GLU A 137 61.21 3.98 -35.01
N ASN A 138 59.88 4.04 -35.08
CA ASN A 138 59.08 3.02 -35.76
C ASN A 138 58.51 3.54 -37.10
N GLU A 139 59.06 3.05 -38.22
CA GLU A 139 58.62 3.47 -39.56
C GLU A 139 57.13 3.21 -39.83
N ASP A 140 56.60 2.08 -39.36
CA ASP A 140 55.21 1.71 -39.60
C ASP A 140 54.26 2.62 -38.82
N TYR A 141 54.63 3.00 -37.60
CA TYR A 141 53.90 3.99 -36.82
C TYR A 141 53.95 5.37 -37.47
N GLN A 142 55.11 5.81 -37.98
CA GLN A 142 55.23 7.08 -38.70
C GLN A 142 54.38 7.09 -39.98
N LYS A 143 54.39 6.00 -40.76
CA LYS A 143 53.54 5.84 -41.95
C LYS A 143 52.05 5.87 -41.56
N ALA A 144 51.67 5.16 -40.50
CA ALA A 144 50.29 5.14 -40.01
C ALA A 144 49.84 6.51 -39.48
N SER A 145 50.69 7.25 -38.75
CA SER A 145 50.38 8.60 -38.27
C SER A 145 50.19 9.58 -39.43
N LYS A 146 51.06 9.53 -40.44
CA LYS A 146 50.90 10.34 -41.66
C LYS A 146 49.58 10.04 -42.38
N VAL A 147 49.21 8.77 -42.53
CA VAL A 147 47.92 8.38 -43.13
C VAL A 147 46.74 8.86 -42.29
N HIS A 148 46.83 8.80 -40.96
CA HIS A 148 45.79 9.34 -40.09
C HIS A 148 45.67 10.87 -40.22
N GLU A 149 46.79 11.60 -40.20
CA GLU A 149 46.81 13.05 -40.36
C GLU A 149 46.25 13.50 -41.72
N THR A 150 46.62 12.83 -42.82
CA THR A 150 46.11 13.14 -44.16
C THR A 150 44.62 12.83 -44.28
N THR A 151 44.15 11.70 -43.75
CA THR A 151 42.72 11.34 -43.78
C THR A 151 41.87 12.26 -42.90
N VAL A 152 42.38 12.72 -41.75
CA VAL A 152 41.70 13.73 -40.91
C VAL A 152 41.67 15.09 -41.61
N ALA A 153 42.74 15.50 -42.29
CA ALA A 153 42.77 16.73 -43.07
C ALA A 153 41.82 16.66 -44.29
N GLU A 154 41.78 15.54 -44.99
CA GLU A 154 40.82 15.25 -46.07
C GLU A 154 39.37 15.29 -45.56
N GLN A 155 39.11 14.69 -44.39
CA GLN A 155 37.79 14.75 -43.77
C GLN A 155 37.40 16.19 -43.45
N LYS A 156 38.29 16.96 -42.80
CA LYS A 156 38.05 18.36 -42.42
C LYS A 156 37.77 19.25 -43.63
N SER A 157 38.56 19.11 -44.69
CA SER A 157 38.39 19.87 -45.94
C SER A 157 37.09 19.51 -46.70
N ASN A 158 36.56 18.30 -46.49
CA ASN A 158 35.35 17.79 -47.15
C ASN A 158 34.13 17.68 -46.22
N THR A 159 33.97 18.62 -45.28
CA THR A 159 32.79 18.69 -44.37
C THR A 159 31.72 19.72 -44.78
N GLY A 160 31.89 20.40 -45.93
CA GLY A 160 30.99 21.47 -46.40
C GLY A 160 29.58 21.01 -46.80
N ALA A 161 28.66 21.98 -46.89
CA ALA A 161 27.24 21.75 -47.21
C ALA A 161 26.99 21.06 -48.58
N GLY A 162 27.94 21.16 -49.51
CA GLY A 162 27.88 20.53 -50.83
C GLY A 162 28.35 19.06 -50.89
N VAL A 163 28.85 18.50 -49.78
CA VAL A 163 29.34 17.11 -49.74
C VAL A 163 28.19 16.15 -49.39
N SER A 164 28.01 15.09 -50.19
CA SER A 164 26.94 14.13 -49.97
C SER A 164 27.08 13.41 -48.61
N PRO A 165 25.96 12.96 -48.00
CA PRO A 165 25.99 12.14 -46.79
C PRO A 165 26.86 10.87 -46.95
N GLU A 166 26.83 10.25 -48.12
CA GLU A 166 27.59 9.04 -48.45
C GLU A 166 29.09 9.30 -48.40
N THR A 167 29.56 10.40 -48.99
CA THR A 167 30.98 10.79 -48.96
C THR A 167 31.44 11.12 -47.54
N ARG A 168 30.60 11.78 -46.73
CA ARG A 168 30.91 12.04 -45.31
C ARG A 168 31.05 10.75 -44.51
N LYS A 169 30.19 9.76 -44.76
CA LYS A 169 30.25 8.44 -44.13
C LYS A 169 31.52 7.68 -44.53
N GLU A 170 31.90 7.74 -45.80
CA GLU A 170 33.12 7.10 -46.30
C GLU A 170 34.39 7.72 -45.69
N LEU A 171 34.46 9.06 -45.62
CA LEU A 171 35.58 9.77 -44.98
C LEU A 171 35.67 9.46 -43.47
N ALA A 172 34.54 9.44 -42.76
CA ALA A 172 34.51 9.04 -41.36
C ALA A 172 35.00 7.59 -41.16
N LYS A 173 34.64 6.68 -42.07
CA LYS A 173 35.15 5.31 -42.05
C LYS A 173 36.66 5.25 -42.29
N LYS A 174 37.19 5.99 -43.28
CA LYS A 174 38.63 6.08 -43.55
C LYS A 174 39.42 6.58 -42.34
N VAL A 175 38.94 7.63 -41.66
CA VAL A 175 39.56 8.14 -40.43
C VAL A 175 39.51 7.11 -39.32
N SER A 176 38.37 6.43 -39.13
CA SER A 176 38.26 5.35 -38.13
C SER A 176 39.21 4.18 -38.41
N ASP A 177 39.35 3.78 -39.66
CA ASP A 177 40.25 2.67 -40.05
C ASP A 177 41.73 3.08 -39.90
N ALA A 178 42.08 4.33 -40.20
CA ALA A 178 43.43 4.87 -39.98
C ALA A 178 43.76 4.98 -38.47
N ASP A 179 42.82 5.46 -37.66
CA ASP A 179 42.95 5.53 -36.19
C ASP A 179 43.14 4.14 -35.58
N LYS A 180 42.33 3.15 -36.01
CA LYS A 180 42.49 1.76 -35.57
C LYS A 180 43.88 1.21 -35.89
N ARG A 181 44.40 1.43 -37.09
CA ARG A 181 45.75 0.96 -37.46
C ARG A 181 46.83 1.57 -36.57
N LYS A 182 46.77 2.88 -36.36
CA LYS A 182 47.70 3.59 -35.46
C LYS A 182 47.62 3.00 -34.05
N LYS A 183 46.41 2.87 -33.51
CA LYS A 183 46.15 2.31 -32.18
C LYS A 183 46.62 0.86 -32.04
N THR A 184 46.45 0.02 -33.05
CA THR A 184 46.96 -1.37 -33.02
C THR A 184 48.47 -1.40 -32.84
N ILE A 185 49.21 -0.51 -33.51
CA ILE A 185 50.68 -0.44 -33.34
C ILE A 185 51.03 0.03 -31.91
N GLU A 186 50.32 1.02 -31.37
CA GLU A 186 50.49 1.45 -29.97
C GLU A 186 50.20 0.32 -28.98
N ASP A 187 49.09 -0.40 -29.16
CA ASP A 187 48.65 -1.46 -28.27
C ASP A 187 49.63 -2.65 -28.32
N VAL A 188 50.19 -2.99 -29.48
CA VAL A 188 51.26 -3.99 -29.61
C VAL A 188 52.53 -3.53 -28.89
N ALA A 189 52.96 -2.28 -29.10
CA ALA A 189 54.15 -1.75 -28.42
C ALA A 189 53.98 -1.69 -26.90
N MET A 190 52.79 -1.32 -26.42
CA MET A 190 52.42 -1.39 -25.00
C MET A 190 52.40 -2.82 -24.49
N ALA A 191 51.92 -3.76 -25.29
CA ALA A 191 51.90 -5.18 -24.95
C ALA A 191 53.29 -5.82 -24.98
N ASP A 192 54.31 -5.19 -25.56
CA ASP A 192 55.70 -5.65 -25.54
C ASP A 192 56.56 -4.95 -24.48
N ASN A 193 56.21 -3.72 -24.12
CA ASN A 193 56.89 -2.94 -23.09
C ASN A 193 56.77 -3.59 -21.70
N SER A 194 57.90 -3.86 -21.04
CA SER A 194 57.95 -4.56 -19.75
C SER A 194 57.33 -3.76 -18.59
N GLU A 195 57.55 -2.44 -18.55
CA GLU A 195 56.95 -1.54 -17.55
C GLU A 195 55.43 -1.50 -17.69
N ALA A 196 54.93 -1.38 -18.92
CA ALA A 196 53.50 -1.43 -19.23
C ALA A 196 52.87 -2.78 -18.85
N LYS A 197 53.53 -3.90 -19.13
CA LYS A 197 53.05 -5.25 -18.71
C LYS A 197 52.86 -5.34 -17.20
N GLU A 198 53.86 -4.89 -16.44
CA GLU A 198 53.82 -4.94 -14.98
C GLU A 198 52.75 -4.00 -14.42
N LEU A 199 52.64 -2.77 -14.94
CA LEU A 199 51.56 -1.85 -14.54
C LEU A 199 50.18 -2.39 -14.88
N VAL A 200 49.98 -3.03 -16.04
CA VAL A 200 48.70 -3.68 -16.38
C VAL A 200 48.36 -4.79 -15.40
N LYS A 201 49.36 -5.58 -14.96
CA LYS A 201 49.17 -6.60 -13.93
C LYS A 201 48.76 -5.97 -12.59
N GLN A 202 49.47 -4.92 -12.15
CA GLN A 202 49.15 -4.20 -10.91
C GLN A 202 47.78 -3.53 -10.97
N VAL A 203 47.38 -2.96 -12.11
CA VAL A 203 46.03 -2.41 -12.33
C VAL A 203 44.96 -3.50 -12.20
N LYS A 204 45.20 -4.72 -12.71
CA LYS A 204 44.28 -5.85 -12.54
C LYS A 204 44.16 -6.24 -11.07
N GLU A 205 45.27 -6.36 -10.36
CA GLU A 205 45.29 -6.65 -8.92
C GLU A 205 44.56 -5.57 -8.11
N ALA A 206 44.86 -4.29 -8.35
CA ALA A 206 44.18 -3.16 -7.72
C ALA A 206 42.69 -3.11 -8.04
N THR A 207 42.27 -3.54 -9.25
CA THR A 207 40.85 -3.65 -9.61
C THR A 207 40.16 -4.75 -8.80
N VAL A 208 40.83 -5.89 -8.57
CA VAL A 208 40.33 -6.96 -7.70
C VAL A 208 40.25 -6.49 -6.24
N GLU A 209 41.26 -5.79 -5.75
CA GLU A 209 41.27 -5.19 -4.40
C GLU A 209 40.12 -4.18 -4.22
N LEU A 210 39.88 -3.31 -5.19
CA LEU A 210 38.74 -2.38 -5.18
C LEU A 210 37.40 -3.14 -5.17
N GLY A 211 37.30 -4.24 -5.91
CA GLY A 211 36.15 -5.13 -5.89
C GLY A 211 35.90 -5.73 -4.50
N ALA A 212 36.96 -6.20 -3.83
CA ALA A 212 36.88 -6.73 -2.47
C ALA A 212 36.51 -5.65 -1.44
N ALA A 213 37.10 -4.45 -1.52
CA ALA A 213 36.76 -3.32 -0.67
C ALA A 213 35.29 -2.88 -0.89
N SER A 214 34.79 -2.94 -2.13
CA SER A 214 33.39 -2.65 -2.44
C SER A 214 32.44 -3.70 -1.85
N LYS A 215 32.83 -4.98 -1.81
CA LYS A 215 32.05 -6.02 -1.10
C LYS A 215 32.01 -5.77 0.40
N LYS A 216 33.17 -5.45 1.02
CA LYS A 216 33.24 -5.08 2.44
C LYS A 216 32.34 -3.89 2.78
N LYS A 217 32.25 -2.89 1.90
CA LYS A 217 31.29 -1.78 2.05
C LYS A 217 29.85 -2.29 2.16
N THR A 218 29.42 -3.18 1.26
CA THR A 218 28.06 -3.74 1.30
C THR A 218 27.84 -4.56 2.57
N GLU A 219 28.79 -5.43 2.91
CA GLU A 219 28.74 -6.25 4.13
C GLU A 219 28.64 -5.38 5.39
N SER A 220 29.44 -4.30 5.47
CA SER A 220 29.41 -3.35 6.60
C SER A 220 28.04 -2.69 6.78
N ILE A 221 27.31 -2.40 5.70
CA ILE A 221 25.95 -1.86 5.80
C ILE A 221 24.98 -2.95 6.28
N GLU A 222 25.13 -4.17 5.79
CA GLU A 222 24.24 -5.29 6.14
C GLU A 222 24.38 -5.72 7.60
N THR A 223 25.61 -5.71 8.12
CA THR A 223 25.94 -6.09 9.50
C THR A 223 25.91 -4.92 10.48
N ASP A 224 25.58 -3.71 10.01
CA ASP A 224 25.51 -2.53 10.85
C ASP A 224 24.53 -2.73 12.03
N PRO A 225 24.99 -2.64 13.29
CA PRO A 225 24.19 -2.99 14.45
C PRO A 225 23.03 -2.01 14.68
N GLU A 226 23.23 -0.72 14.40
CA GLU A 226 22.18 0.29 14.56
C GLU A 226 21.06 0.10 13.55
N LEU A 227 21.42 -0.14 12.27
CA LEU A 227 20.47 -0.44 11.21
C LEU A 227 19.73 -1.76 11.47
N SER A 228 20.43 -2.79 11.96
CA SER A 228 19.81 -4.07 12.33
C SER A 228 18.80 -3.91 13.48
N SER A 229 19.18 -3.16 14.52
CA SER A 229 18.30 -2.82 15.64
C SER A 229 17.08 -2.03 15.18
N ALA A 230 17.28 -0.98 14.39
CA ALA A 230 16.21 -0.15 13.86
C ALA A 230 15.25 -0.92 12.94
N LYS A 231 15.77 -1.84 12.11
CA LYS A 231 14.93 -2.77 11.31
C LYS A 231 14.04 -3.62 12.22
N THR A 232 14.61 -4.17 13.29
CA THR A 232 13.87 -5.02 14.24
C THR A 232 12.77 -4.21 14.95
N ALA A 233 13.08 -3.01 15.43
CA ALA A 233 12.11 -2.12 16.07
C ALA A 233 10.98 -1.69 15.12
N PHE A 234 11.32 -1.36 13.87
CA PHE A 234 10.35 -1.05 12.82
C PHE A 234 9.42 -2.24 12.53
N LEU A 235 9.97 -3.44 12.35
CA LEU A 235 9.16 -4.64 12.07
C LEU A 235 8.22 -4.97 13.23
N ARG A 236 8.72 -4.86 14.46
CA ARG A 236 7.92 -5.06 15.66
C ARG A 236 6.73 -4.10 15.72
N THR A 237 6.98 -2.80 15.62
CA THR A 237 5.91 -1.78 15.67
C THR A 237 4.97 -1.86 14.47
N ARG A 238 5.43 -2.31 13.30
CA ARG A 238 4.55 -2.60 12.15
C ARG A 238 3.53 -3.69 12.48
N ASP A 239 3.97 -4.78 13.11
CA ASP A 239 3.10 -5.91 13.43
C ASP A 239 2.16 -5.58 14.59
N GLU A 240 2.64 -4.81 15.58
CA GLU A 240 1.80 -4.22 16.63
C GLU A 240 0.75 -3.25 16.06
N LEU A 241 1.12 -2.40 15.08
CA LEU A 241 0.19 -1.48 14.41
C LEU A 241 -0.90 -2.22 13.65
N LYS A 242 -0.55 -3.29 12.93
CA LYS A 242 -1.52 -4.17 12.24
C LYS A 242 -2.51 -4.77 13.23
N LYS A 243 -2.02 -5.26 14.37
CA LYS A 243 -2.87 -5.82 15.42
C LYS A 243 -3.80 -4.77 16.01
N ALA A 244 -3.27 -3.61 16.41
CA ALA A 244 -4.08 -2.52 16.98
C ALA A 244 -5.12 -2.01 15.99
N LYS A 245 -4.82 -2.01 14.68
CA LYS A 245 -5.77 -1.63 13.64
C LYS A 245 -6.91 -2.64 13.51
N ALA A 246 -6.60 -3.94 13.53
CA ALA A 246 -7.61 -4.99 13.51
C ALA A 246 -8.53 -4.93 14.74
N ASP A 247 -7.95 -4.70 15.93
CA ASP A 247 -8.70 -4.52 17.17
C ASP A 247 -9.64 -3.30 17.09
N LEU A 248 -9.17 -2.19 16.50
CA LEU A 248 -9.98 -0.98 16.28
C LEU A 248 -11.16 -1.24 15.33
N ASP A 249 -10.89 -1.87 14.20
CA ASP A 249 -11.93 -2.21 13.22
C ASP A 249 -12.99 -3.15 13.81
N GLN A 250 -12.56 -4.08 14.67
CA GLN A 250 -13.47 -4.95 15.41
C GLN A 250 -14.33 -4.17 16.41
N ALA A 251 -13.74 -3.27 17.21
CA ALA A 251 -14.46 -2.50 18.22
C ALA A 251 -15.46 -1.51 17.59
N ASP A 252 -15.04 -0.79 16.54
CA ASP A 252 -15.94 0.10 15.78
C ASP A 252 -17.05 -0.72 15.08
N GLY A 253 -16.72 -1.91 14.57
CA GLY A 253 -17.70 -2.85 14.00
C GLY A 253 -18.75 -3.33 15.00
N GLU A 254 -18.35 -3.63 16.24
CA GLU A 254 -19.24 -4.04 17.33
C GLU A 254 -20.21 -2.91 17.71
N ALA A 255 -19.71 -1.69 17.93
CA ALA A 255 -20.54 -0.53 18.23
C ALA A 255 -21.56 -0.23 17.10
N ASN A 256 -21.15 -0.36 15.84
CA ASN A 256 -22.03 -0.16 14.69
C ASN A 256 -23.14 -1.23 14.60
N ARG A 257 -22.82 -2.49 14.90
CA ARG A 257 -23.82 -3.58 14.95
C ARG A 257 -24.88 -3.33 16.02
N ILE A 258 -24.47 -2.93 17.22
CA ILE A 258 -25.40 -2.62 18.33
C ILE A 258 -26.29 -1.45 17.94
N ARG A 259 -25.72 -0.36 17.40
CA ARG A 259 -26.49 0.80 16.93
C ARG A 259 -27.54 0.42 15.89
N SER A 260 -27.18 -0.47 14.95
CA SER A 260 -28.08 -0.96 13.90
C SER A 260 -29.21 -1.83 14.48
N ALA A 261 -28.90 -2.71 15.44
CA ALA A 261 -29.88 -3.53 16.15
C ALA A 261 -30.86 -2.65 16.95
N MET A 262 -30.37 -1.64 17.65
CA MET A 262 -31.21 -0.67 18.36
C MET A 262 -32.12 0.10 17.40
N GLN A 263 -31.62 0.55 16.26
CA GLN A 263 -32.45 1.24 15.26
C GLN A 263 -33.57 0.35 14.73
N SER A 264 -33.29 -0.94 14.50
CA SER A 264 -34.32 -1.92 14.15
C SER A 264 -35.41 -2.04 15.23
N LEU A 265 -35.01 -2.12 16.51
CA LEU A 265 -35.94 -2.17 17.64
C LEU A 265 -36.78 -0.89 17.77
N VAL A 266 -36.18 0.30 17.54
CA VAL A 266 -36.91 1.57 17.51
C VAL A 266 -37.97 1.57 16.41
N ASN A 267 -37.62 1.13 15.20
CA ASN A 267 -38.56 1.02 14.09
C ASN A 267 -39.70 0.01 14.39
N GLN A 268 -39.37 -1.12 14.99
CA GLN A 268 -40.36 -2.12 15.41
C GLN A 268 -41.33 -1.56 16.46
N ARG A 269 -40.81 -0.85 17.46
CA ARG A 269 -41.63 -0.18 18.49
C ARG A 269 -42.59 0.84 17.86
N ALA A 270 -42.09 1.68 16.96
CA ALA A 270 -42.89 2.67 16.26
C ALA A 270 -44.01 2.01 15.43
N SER A 271 -43.71 0.91 14.73
CA SER A 271 -44.71 0.15 13.97
C SER A 271 -45.83 -0.40 14.87
N ILE A 272 -45.49 -1.00 16.02
CA ILE A 272 -46.50 -1.54 16.96
C ILE A 272 -47.33 -0.40 17.57
N GLN A 273 -46.71 0.74 17.90
CA GLN A 273 -47.43 1.91 18.41
C GLN A 273 -48.41 2.47 17.39
N ASN A 274 -48.03 2.56 16.10
CA ASN A 274 -48.92 2.97 15.02
C ASN A 274 -50.10 2.00 14.85
N GLN A 275 -49.88 0.69 14.98
CA GLN A 275 -50.94 -0.32 14.96
C GLN A 275 -51.91 -0.18 16.15
N LEU A 276 -51.37 0.02 17.36
CA LEU A 276 -52.16 0.28 18.57
C LEU A 276 -53.05 1.52 18.42
N GLN A 277 -52.50 2.62 17.92
CA GLN A 277 -53.26 3.85 17.69
C GLN A 277 -54.37 3.66 16.65
N THR A 278 -54.08 2.92 15.58
CA THR A 278 -55.07 2.61 14.53
C THR A 278 -56.23 1.77 15.08
N GLN A 279 -55.93 0.73 15.89
CA GLN A 279 -56.98 -0.07 16.52
C GLN A 279 -57.84 0.74 17.50
N GLN A 280 -57.24 1.65 18.28
CA GLN A 280 -57.98 2.54 19.16
C GLN A 280 -58.93 3.48 18.38
N ARG A 281 -58.47 4.03 17.26
CA ARG A 281 -59.32 4.87 16.38
C ARG A 281 -60.48 4.09 15.77
N MET A 282 -60.26 2.84 15.36
CA MET A 282 -61.34 1.99 14.83
C MET A 282 -62.37 1.62 15.90
N GLN A 283 -61.96 1.42 17.16
CA GLN A 283 -62.90 1.18 18.26
C GLN A 283 -63.73 2.42 18.62
N GLN A 284 -63.13 3.61 18.55
CA GLN A 284 -63.84 4.88 18.80
C GLN A 284 -64.81 5.25 17.67
N ASN A 285 -64.42 5.04 16.40
CA ASN A 285 -65.29 5.33 15.25
C ASN A 285 -66.34 4.24 14.99
N GLY A 286 -66.17 3.02 15.54
CA GLY A 286 -67.11 1.91 15.40
C GLY A 286 -68.39 2.02 16.27
N GLN A 287 -68.47 2.99 17.20
CA GLN A 287 -69.66 3.24 18.02
C GLN A 287 -70.50 4.44 17.55
N GLY A 288 -70.14 5.11 16.46
CA GLY A 288 -70.75 6.39 16.05
C GLY A 288 -71.37 6.43 14.64
N GLY A 289 -71.81 5.30 14.07
CA GLY A 289 -72.25 5.26 12.66
C GLY A 289 -73.33 4.24 12.35
N GLY A 290 -74.37 4.16 13.19
CA GLY A 290 -75.55 3.32 12.97
C GLY A 290 -76.82 4.14 12.82
N ASN A 291 -76.87 5.07 11.87
CA ASN A 291 -78.14 5.62 11.38
C ASN A 291 -77.95 6.24 9.99
N GLY A 292 -78.74 5.78 9.02
CA GLY A 292 -78.90 6.46 7.73
C GLY A 292 -78.59 5.66 6.48
N TYR A 293 -79.14 4.45 6.31
CA TYR A 293 -79.46 4.00 4.95
C TYR A 293 -80.82 4.58 4.56
N GLN A 294 -80.81 5.84 4.10
CA GLN A 294 -81.88 6.39 3.27
C GLN A 294 -81.76 5.75 1.89
N GLN A 295 -82.63 4.77 1.65
CA GLN A 295 -82.82 4.13 0.36
C GLN A 295 -83.58 5.11 -0.54
N ASN A 296 -82.87 5.96 -1.27
CA ASN A 296 -83.46 6.82 -2.30
C ASN A 296 -83.07 6.27 -3.68
N GLY A 297 -83.91 5.39 -4.20
CA GLY A 297 -83.79 4.77 -5.52
C GLY A 297 -84.96 5.17 -6.40
N ASN A 298 -84.87 6.35 -7.01
CA ASN A 298 -85.74 6.80 -8.09
C ASN A 298 -85.36 6.08 -9.40
N ARG A 299 -86.27 5.31 -10.01
CA ARG A 299 -86.17 4.92 -11.44
C ARG A 299 -87.55 4.64 -12.07
N ASN A 300 -88.00 5.68 -12.75
CA ASN A 300 -88.81 5.77 -13.98
C ASN A 300 -89.07 4.50 -14.83
N GLY A 301 -90.29 4.44 -15.39
CA GLY A 301 -90.68 3.70 -16.61
C GLY A 301 -91.86 2.75 -16.35
N GLY A 302 -92.99 2.75 -17.06
CA GLY A 302 -93.39 3.42 -18.30
C GLY A 302 -94.83 2.98 -18.66
N ALA A 303 -95.35 3.60 -19.72
CA ALA A 303 -96.69 3.44 -20.28
C ALA A 303 -97.17 1.98 -20.51
N ARG A 304 -98.42 1.70 -20.15
CA ARG A 304 -99.54 1.34 -21.03
C ARG A 304 -100.84 1.23 -20.24
#